data_AF-A0AAE9ETP1-F1
#
_entry.id   AF-A0AAE9ETP1-F1
#
_cell.length_a   1.000
_cell.length_b   1.000
_cell.length_c   1.000
_cell.angle_alpha   90.00
_cell.angle_beta   90.00
_cell.angle_gamma   90.00
#
_symmetry.space_group_name_H-M   'P 1'
#
loop_
_entity.id
_entity.type
_entity.pdbx_description
1 polymer ?
#
loop_
_entity_poly.entity_id
_entity_poly.type
_entity_poly.pdbx_seq_one_letter_code
_entity_poly.pdbx_strand_id
1 'polypeptide(L)'
;MKFFILVASFLVILVAGAPTSTSDTTENLVTQNVNNCEEKESTDNGKAVIFFKTCTRAYTWQTRNNDECNISTYYKKTVTTTPETSTEPLNGVAQCTKTPCDASEKITVDCATAFGERLSEIEN
;
A
#
# COMPACT_ATOMS: atom_id res chain seq x y z
N MET A 1 -5.91 38.55 -73.27
CA MET A 1 -5.80 37.10 -73.58
C MET A 1 -4.40 36.67 -73.15
N LYS A 2 -4.11 35.73 -72.27
CA LYS A 2 -4.81 34.59 -71.66
C LYS A 2 -4.30 34.45 -70.22
N PHE A 3 -5.20 34.13 -69.31
CA PHE A 3 -4.93 33.73 -67.92
C PHE A 3 -4.34 32.31 -67.90
N PHE A 4 -3.34 32.07 -67.06
CA PHE A 4 -3.02 30.72 -66.57
C PHE A 4 -3.05 30.76 -65.05
N ILE A 5 -4.18 30.34 -64.49
CA ILE A 5 -4.38 30.09 -63.06
C ILE A 5 -3.96 28.63 -62.83
N LEU A 6 -2.83 28.42 -62.18
CA LEU A 6 -2.43 27.11 -61.65
C LEU A 6 -3.06 26.95 -60.26
N VAL A 7 -4.21 26.27 -60.22
CA VAL A 7 -4.83 25.80 -58.97
C VAL A 7 -4.08 24.53 -58.55
N ALA A 8 -3.13 24.66 -57.64
CA ALA A 8 -2.55 23.51 -56.95
C ALA A 8 -3.43 23.17 -55.75
N SER A 9 -4.12 22.03 -55.84
CA SER A 9 -5.00 21.47 -54.82
C SER A 9 -4.30 21.34 -53.45
N PHE A 10 -4.91 21.93 -52.43
CA PHE A 10 -4.63 21.64 -51.04
C PHE A 10 -5.23 20.27 -50.68
N LEU A 11 -4.38 19.26 -50.50
CA LEU A 11 -4.73 18.04 -49.77
C LEU A 11 -4.39 18.27 -48.30
N VAL A 12 -5.34 18.81 -47.54
CA VAL A 12 -5.28 18.75 -46.07
C VAL A 12 -5.79 17.38 -45.67
N ILE A 13 -4.86 16.45 -45.45
CA ILE A 13 -5.18 15.16 -44.83
C ILE A 13 -5.53 15.47 -43.37
N LEU A 14 -6.82 15.50 -43.05
CA LEU A 14 -7.29 15.43 -41.67
C LEU A 14 -6.90 14.05 -41.14
N VAL A 15 -5.73 13.96 -40.49
CA VAL A 15 -5.39 12.84 -39.63
C VAL A 15 -6.39 12.90 -38.48
N ALA A 16 -7.43 12.09 -38.57
CA ALA A 16 -8.28 11.77 -37.44
C ALA A 16 -7.40 11.07 -36.40
N GLY A 17 -6.83 11.84 -35.48
CA GLY A 17 -6.27 11.31 -34.25
C GLY A 17 -7.41 10.64 -33.50
N ALA A 18 -7.53 9.33 -33.65
CA ALA A 18 -8.33 8.53 -32.73
C ALA A 18 -7.86 8.88 -31.30
N PRO A 19 -8.76 9.09 -30.33
CA PRO A 19 -8.34 9.20 -28.94
C PRO A 19 -7.61 7.90 -28.63
N THR A 20 -6.30 8.00 -28.44
CA THR A 20 -5.51 6.92 -27.85
C THR A 20 -6.15 6.66 -26.51
N SER A 21 -6.83 5.53 -26.39
CA SER A 21 -7.27 4.97 -25.13
C SER A 21 -6.04 4.97 -24.22
N THR A 22 -5.98 5.90 -23.26
CA THR A 22 -5.00 5.88 -22.19
C THR A 22 -5.23 4.57 -21.47
N SER A 23 -4.35 3.60 -21.72
CA SER A 23 -4.33 2.36 -20.98
C SER A 23 -4.03 2.74 -19.53
N ASP A 24 -5.01 2.58 -18.64
CA ASP A 24 -4.79 2.74 -17.20
C ASP A 24 -3.64 1.82 -16.79
N THR A 25 -2.49 2.42 -16.52
CA THR A 25 -1.29 1.66 -16.13
C THR A 25 -1.31 1.59 -14.62
N THR A 26 -1.55 0.39 -14.12
CA THR A 26 -1.48 0.08 -12.68
C THR A 26 -0.18 -0.66 -12.39
N GLU A 27 0.76 0.01 -11.74
CA GLU A 27 1.97 -0.63 -11.20
C GLU A 27 1.79 -0.91 -9.71
N ASN A 28 2.29 -2.07 -9.28
CA ASN A 28 2.00 -2.64 -7.99
C ASN A 28 3.27 -3.28 -7.44
N LEU A 29 3.75 -2.81 -6.29
CA LEU A 29 4.99 -3.28 -5.69
C LEU A 29 4.83 -3.52 -4.19
N VAL A 30 5.09 -4.76 -3.75
CA VAL A 30 5.38 -5.04 -2.33
C VAL A 30 6.78 -4.54 -2.04
N THR A 31 6.93 -3.60 -1.12
CA THR A 31 8.25 -3.15 -0.67
C THR A 31 8.63 -3.74 0.69
N GLN A 32 7.64 -4.22 1.46
CA GLN A 32 7.86 -4.91 2.72
C GLN A 32 6.74 -5.91 3.02
N ASN A 33 7.13 -7.10 3.49
CA ASN A 33 6.25 -8.10 4.10
C ASN A 33 7.03 -8.74 5.25
N VAL A 34 6.62 -8.42 6.48
CA VAL A 34 7.23 -8.95 7.71
C VAL A 34 6.13 -9.62 8.53
N ASN A 35 6.37 -10.86 8.91
CA ASN A 35 5.60 -11.58 9.91
C ASN A 35 6.59 -12.27 10.85
N ASN A 36 6.70 -11.76 12.07
CA ASN A 36 7.63 -12.27 13.08
C ASN A 36 6.87 -12.57 14.36
N CYS A 37 7.16 -13.70 15.00
CA CYS A 37 6.65 -14.03 16.32
C CYS A 37 7.82 -14.46 17.22
N GLU A 38 7.95 -13.78 18.35
CA GLU A 38 8.95 -14.07 19.36
C GLU A 38 8.28 -14.55 20.65
N GLU A 39 8.85 -15.58 21.26
CA GLU A 39 8.42 -16.12 22.54
C GLU A 39 9.54 -15.92 23.57
N LYS A 40 9.16 -15.44 24.76
CA LYS A 40 10.08 -15.18 25.88
C LYS A 40 9.43 -15.66 27.17
N GLU A 41 10.27 -16.14 28.07
CA GLU A 41 9.84 -16.59 29.38
C GLU A 41 10.59 -15.81 30.46
N SER A 42 9.86 -15.35 31.47
CA SER A 42 10.46 -14.86 32.71
C SER A 42 10.47 -16.01 33.70
N THR A 43 11.63 -16.27 34.30
CA THR A 43 11.80 -17.35 35.29
C THR A 43 12.09 -16.79 36.68
N ASP A 44 11.51 -17.43 37.69
CA ASP A 44 11.87 -17.26 39.10
C ASP A 44 12.31 -18.63 39.64
N ASN A 45 13.51 -18.69 40.21
CA ASN A 45 14.13 -19.93 40.69
C ASN A 45 14.12 -21.08 39.65
N GLY A 46 14.32 -20.74 38.37
CA GLY A 46 14.34 -21.71 37.27
C GLY A 46 12.97 -22.24 36.84
N LYS A 47 11.87 -21.69 37.37
CA LYS A 47 10.50 -21.98 36.93
C LYS A 47 9.95 -20.81 36.13
N ALA A 48 9.35 -21.06 34.98
CA ALA A 48 8.66 -20.03 34.21
C ALA A 48 7.48 -19.47 35.02
N VAL A 49 7.47 -18.16 35.19
CA VAL A 49 6.43 -17.41 35.92
C VAL A 49 5.54 -16.64 34.96
N ILE A 50 6.12 -16.14 33.86
CA ILE A 50 5.39 -15.40 32.83
C ILE A 50 5.87 -15.83 31.45
N PHE A 51 4.94 -16.17 30.58
CA PHE A 51 5.19 -16.39 29.16
C PHE A 51 4.75 -15.15 28.38
N PHE A 52 5.60 -14.70 27.46
CA PHE A 52 5.33 -13.59 26.55
C PHE A 52 5.41 -14.12 25.12
N LYS A 53 4.36 -13.89 24.33
CA LYS A 53 4.38 -14.09 22.88
C LYS A 53 4.10 -12.77 22.21
N THR A 54 5.05 -12.26 21.44
CA THR A 54 4.91 -11.04 20.67
C THR A 54 4.95 -11.37 19.19
N CYS A 55 3.84 -11.14 18.49
CA CYS A 55 3.75 -11.26 17.04
C CYS A 55 3.64 -9.87 16.42
N THR A 56 4.46 -9.59 15.41
CA THR A 56 4.45 -8.36 14.63
C THR A 56 4.22 -8.69 13.16
N ARG A 57 3.22 -8.06 12.57
CA ARG A 57 2.95 -8.10 11.14
C ARG A 57 3.07 -6.70 10.56
N ALA A 58 3.87 -6.54 9.51
CA ALA A 58 4.04 -5.27 8.81
C ALA A 58 4.05 -5.47 7.30
N TYR A 59 3.28 -4.66 6.57
CA TYR A 59 3.24 -4.68 5.12
C TYR A 59 3.37 -3.26 4.58
N THR A 60 4.16 -3.11 3.52
CA THR A 60 4.21 -1.88 2.74
C THR A 60 3.95 -2.19 1.28
N TRP A 61 3.01 -1.46 0.72
CA TRP A 61 2.51 -1.66 -0.63
C TRP A 61 2.48 -0.33 -1.37
N GLN A 62 3.15 -0.26 -2.51
CA GLN A 62 3.15 0.89 -3.38
C GLN A 62 2.26 0.63 -4.58
N THR A 63 1.28 1.51 -4.80
CA THR A 63 0.44 1.55 -5.99
C THR A 63 0.76 2.76 -6.82
N ARG A 64 0.89 2.60 -8.13
CA ARG A 64 0.83 3.71 -9.08
C ARG A 64 -0.30 3.45 -10.07
N ASN A 65 -1.27 4.37 -10.10
CA ASN A 65 -2.35 4.38 -11.08
C ASN A 65 -2.20 5.65 -11.92
N ASN A 66 -1.76 5.50 -13.16
CA ASN A 66 -1.39 6.65 -14.01
C ASN A 66 -0.33 7.53 -13.29
N ASP A 67 -0.63 8.82 -13.08
CA ASP A 67 0.26 9.75 -12.40
C ASP A 67 0.10 9.75 -10.86
N GLU A 68 -0.88 9.03 -10.31
CA GLU A 68 -1.13 8.97 -8.88
C GLU A 68 -0.34 7.83 -8.24
N CYS A 69 0.53 8.17 -7.29
CA CYS A 69 1.36 7.20 -6.55
C CYS A 69 1.04 7.27 -5.07
N ASN A 70 0.74 6.12 -4.47
CA ASN A 70 0.48 5.99 -3.03
C ASN A 70 1.31 4.86 -2.42
N ILE A 71 1.74 5.06 -1.18
CA ILE A 71 2.36 4.06 -0.32
C ILE A 71 1.41 3.78 0.83
N SER A 72 0.89 2.55 0.86
CA SER A 72 0.06 2.03 1.93
C SER A 72 0.92 1.24 2.91
N THR A 73 0.77 1.49 4.21
CA THR A 73 1.45 0.72 5.27
C THR A 73 0.44 0.08 6.21
N TYR A 74 0.74 -1.14 6.65
CA TYR A 74 0.00 -1.89 7.66
C TYR A 74 0.99 -2.25 8.76
N TYR A 75 0.60 -2.06 10.02
CA TYR A 75 1.33 -2.52 11.18
C TYR A 75 0.38 -3.07 12.23
N LYS A 76 0.61 -4.29 12.69
CA LYS A 76 -0.14 -4.91 13.80
C LYS A 76 0.82 -5.64 14.70
N LYS A 77 0.75 -5.32 16.00
CA LYS A 77 1.50 -6.00 17.05
C LYS A 77 0.52 -6.65 18.01
N THR A 78 0.69 -7.94 18.26
CA THR A 78 -0.08 -8.69 19.25
C THR A 78 0.86 -9.21 20.33
N VAL A 79 0.57 -8.89 21.58
CA VAL A 79 1.26 -9.37 22.77
C VAL A 79 0.29 -10.21 23.58
N THR A 80 0.60 -11.50 23.69
CA THR A 80 -0.09 -12.44 24.57
C THR A 80 0.79 -12.74 25.77
N THR A 81 0.20 -12.75 26.95
CA THR A 81 0.90 -13.03 28.21
C THR A 81 0.17 -14.12 28.98
N THR A 82 0.91 -14.99 29.64
CA THR A 82 0.35 -16.01 30.54
C THR A 82 1.10 -15.96 31.87
N PRO A 83 0.47 -15.53 32.98
CA PRO A 83 -0.89 -15.01 33.09
C PRO A 83 -1.09 -13.67 32.34
N GLU A 84 -2.34 -13.36 31.99
CA GLU A 84 -2.69 -12.17 31.19
C GLU A 84 -2.40 -10.88 31.97
N THR A 85 -1.38 -10.15 31.52
CA THR A 85 -0.81 -8.96 32.18
C THR A 85 -0.49 -7.82 31.20
N SER A 86 -0.61 -8.05 29.89
CA SER A 86 -0.33 -7.04 28.87
C SER A 86 -1.28 -5.84 28.99
N THR A 87 -0.71 -4.63 28.98
CA THR A 87 -1.45 -3.35 29.00
C THR A 87 -1.22 -2.53 27.73
N GLU A 88 -0.69 -3.15 26.67
CA GLU A 88 -0.38 -2.45 25.42
C GLU A 88 -1.67 -1.86 24.80
N PRO A 89 -1.81 -0.52 24.67
CA PRO A 89 -3.08 0.10 24.25
C PRO A 89 -3.52 -0.27 22.83
N LEU A 90 -2.56 -0.62 21.96
CA LEU A 90 -2.80 -0.99 20.56
C LEU A 90 -2.62 -2.50 20.33
N ASN A 91 -2.68 -3.31 21.39
CA ASN A 91 -2.51 -4.75 21.30
C ASN A 91 -3.54 -5.37 20.35
N GLY A 92 -3.07 -5.98 19.26
CA GLY A 92 -3.90 -6.61 18.25
C GLY A 92 -4.66 -5.63 17.34
N VAL A 93 -4.48 -4.31 17.50
CA VAL A 93 -5.13 -3.30 16.67
C VAL A 93 -4.23 -2.94 15.50
N ALA A 94 -4.72 -3.13 14.28
CA ALA A 94 -4.00 -2.73 13.08
C ALA A 94 -3.92 -1.20 12.96
N GLN A 95 -2.77 -0.70 12.55
CA GLN A 95 -2.50 0.71 12.27
C GLN A 95 -2.12 0.83 10.80
N CYS A 96 -2.87 1.63 10.05
CA CYS A 96 -2.71 1.74 8.61
C CYS A 96 -2.51 3.18 8.15
N THR A 97 -1.74 3.34 7.08
CA THR A 97 -1.55 4.64 6.41
C THR A 97 -1.70 4.48 4.91
N LYS A 98 -2.04 5.58 4.23
CA LYS A 98 -2.00 5.70 2.77
C LYS A 98 -1.50 7.08 2.41
N THR A 99 -0.28 7.16 1.91
CA THR A 99 0.43 8.42 1.74
C THR A 99 0.86 8.59 0.28
N PRO A 100 0.64 9.74 -0.36
CA PRO A 100 1.23 10.03 -1.67
C PRO A 100 2.74 9.83 -1.66
N CYS A 101 3.32 9.29 -2.72
CA CYS A 101 4.75 8.94 -2.74
C CYS A 101 5.71 10.13 -2.56
N ASP A 102 5.25 11.34 -2.86
CA ASP A 102 5.97 12.61 -2.73
C ASP A 102 5.72 13.31 -1.38
N ALA A 103 4.79 12.81 -0.56
CA ALA A 103 4.50 13.34 0.76
C ALA A 103 5.43 12.73 1.82
N SER A 104 5.95 13.57 2.71
CA SER A 104 6.80 13.15 3.82
C SER A 104 6.01 12.78 5.09
N GLU A 105 4.81 13.33 5.26
CA GLU A 105 3.95 13.06 6.40
C GLU A 105 3.06 11.84 6.15
N LYS A 106 3.01 10.94 7.13
CA LYS A 106 2.16 9.75 7.04
C LYS A 106 0.71 10.10 7.33
N ILE A 107 -0.18 9.71 6.43
CA ILE A 107 -1.62 9.94 6.59
C ILE A 107 -2.26 8.65 7.11
N THR A 108 -2.69 8.67 8.37
CA THR A 108 -3.43 7.56 8.97
C THR A 108 -4.83 7.46 8.37
N VAL A 109 -5.19 6.25 7.96
CA VAL A 109 -6.51 5.91 7.42
C VAL A 109 -6.93 4.54 7.96
N ASP A 110 -8.20 4.18 7.78
CA ASP A 110 -8.61 2.80 8.03
C ASP A 110 -7.93 1.83 7.04
N CYS A 111 -7.72 0.59 7.49
CA CYS A 111 -6.97 -0.39 6.70
C CYS A 111 -7.68 -0.79 5.39
N ALA A 112 -9.01 -0.69 5.33
CA ALA A 112 -9.76 -0.94 4.11
C ALA A 112 -9.52 0.16 3.07
N THR A 113 -9.45 1.42 3.48
CA THR A 113 -9.05 2.54 2.61
C THR A 113 -7.60 2.42 2.15
N ALA A 114 -6.70 1.95 3.02
CA ALA A 114 -5.28 1.78 2.68
C ALA A 114 -5.05 0.66 1.65
N PHE A 115 -5.68 -0.50 1.82
CA PHE A 115 -5.34 -1.71 1.05
C PHE A 115 -6.46 -2.27 0.17
N GLY A 116 -7.70 -1.81 0.33
CA GLY A 116 -8.85 -2.32 -0.42
C GLY A 116 -8.99 -3.84 -0.29
N GLU A 117 -9.20 -4.51 -1.42
CA GLU A 117 -9.37 -5.97 -1.50
C GLU A 117 -8.16 -6.75 -0.94
N ARG A 118 -6.95 -6.17 -1.02
CA ARG A 118 -5.71 -6.79 -0.52
C ARG A 118 -5.64 -6.87 0.99
N LEU A 119 -6.51 -6.16 1.73
CA LEU A 119 -6.52 -6.26 3.19
C LEU A 119 -6.71 -7.71 3.65
N SER A 120 -7.55 -8.48 2.94
CA SER A 120 -7.79 -9.89 3.24
C SER A 120 -6.52 -10.76 3.10
N GLU A 121 -5.64 -10.45 2.15
CA GLU A 121 -4.35 -11.14 1.97
C GLU A 121 -3.38 -10.83 3.13
N ILE A 122 -3.53 -9.66 3.75
CA ILE A 122 -2.68 -9.19 4.85
C ILE A 122 -3.18 -9.69 6.20
N GLU A 123 -4.49 -9.90 6.38
CA GLU A 123 -5.07 -10.30 7.68
C GLU A 123 -5.21 -11.83 7.86
N ASN A 124 -5.21 -12.59 6.78
CA ASN A 124 -5.18 -14.06 6.82
C ASN A 124 -3.80 -14.65 7.19
#